data_AF-A0A2K3N882-F1
#
_entry.id   AF-A0A2K3N882-F1
#
_cell.length_a   1.000
_cell.length_b   1.000
_cell.length_c   1.000
_cell.angle_alpha   90.00
_cell.angle_beta   90.00
_cell.angle_gamma   90.00
#
_symmetry.space_group_name_H-M   'P 1'
#
loop_
_entity.id
_entity.type
_entity.pdbx_description
1 polymer ?
#
loop_
_entity_poly.entity_id
_entity_poly.type
_entity_poly.pdbx_seq_one_letter_code
_entity_poly.pdbx_strand_id
1 'polypeptide(L)'
;MGKFWLIGIFIVATYICNFLGTRVVVEGYPIEDLVVSLPGQPKVKFSQYAGYIDIDVKHGRSLFYYFVEADHQPHQKPLTLWLNGGPGCSSIGGGAFTELGPFFPNGDGRGLRKNSMSWNRASNLLFVESPAGVGWSYSNTASDYNIGDASTANDMLLFFLKWYEKFPTYRSRELFLTGESYAGHYIPQLANAILDYNAHSTGYKFKLKGVA
;
A
#
# COMPACT_ATOMS: atom_id res chain seq x y z
N MET A 1 -47.83 46.01 56.75
CA MET A 1 -46.61 45.95 57.59
C MET A 1 -45.99 44.56 57.41
N GLY A 2 -44.73 44.50 56.95
CA GLY A 2 -43.82 43.39 57.24
C GLY A 2 -43.63 42.29 56.18
N LYS A 3 -42.54 42.43 55.39
CA LYS A 3 -41.48 41.46 55.00
C LYS A 3 -41.95 40.11 54.41
N PHE A 4 -41.41 39.61 53.30
CA PHE A 4 -40.07 39.02 53.19
C PHE A 4 -39.61 38.98 51.72
N TRP A 5 -38.38 39.41 51.47
CA TRP A 5 -37.65 39.14 50.23
C TRP A 5 -36.88 37.83 50.42
N LEU A 6 -37.10 36.84 49.54
CA LEU A 6 -36.25 35.66 49.42
C LEU A 6 -35.37 35.84 48.18
N ILE A 7 -34.08 36.05 48.41
CA ILE A 7 -33.02 36.04 47.40
C ILE A 7 -32.71 34.58 47.11
N GLY A 8 -33.07 34.10 45.92
CA GLY A 8 -32.64 32.80 45.41
C GLY A 8 -31.29 32.92 44.71
N ILE A 9 -30.25 32.30 45.27
CA ILE A 9 -28.93 32.17 44.64
C ILE A 9 -29.03 31.08 43.57
N PHE A 10 -28.83 31.45 42.30
CA PHE A 10 -28.62 30.49 41.21
C PHE A 10 -27.16 30.06 41.19
N ILE A 11 -26.88 28.81 41.55
CA ILE A 11 -25.59 28.17 41.27
C ILE A 11 -25.72 27.46 39.93
N VAL A 12 -25.16 28.06 38.87
CA VAL A 12 -24.94 27.36 37.59
C VAL A 12 -23.59 26.66 37.69
N ALA A 13 -23.60 25.34 37.85
CA ALA A 13 -22.39 24.54 37.77
C ALA A 13 -22.01 24.32 36.29
N THR A 14 -21.07 25.10 35.78
CA THR A 14 -20.43 24.87 34.48
C THR A 14 -19.45 23.70 34.61
N TYR A 15 -19.81 22.54 34.06
CA TYR A 15 -18.86 21.44 33.88
C TYR A 15 -17.97 21.74 32.66
N ILE A 16 -16.76 22.24 32.91
CA ILE A 16 -15.71 22.32 31.89
C ILE A 16 -15.16 20.89 31.72
N CYS A 17 -15.62 20.20 30.68
CA CYS A 17 -15.03 18.94 30.27
C CYS A 17 -13.70 19.23 29.56
N ASN A 18 -12.59 19.13 30.29
CA ASN A 18 -11.26 19.16 29.70
C ASN A 18 -11.07 17.92 28.82
N PHE A 19 -11.39 18.06 27.53
CA PHE A 19 -11.05 17.06 26.52
C PHE A 19 -9.53 17.11 26.32
N LEU A 20 -8.79 16.36 27.15
CA LEU A 20 -7.42 15.96 26.82
C LEU A 20 -7.53 15.12 25.55
N GLY A 21 -7.32 15.76 24.40
CA GLY A 21 -7.37 15.13 23.09
C GLY A 21 -6.24 14.10 22.94
N THR A 22 -6.45 12.89 23.45
CA THR A 22 -5.78 11.72 22.92
C THR A 22 -6.25 11.57 21.48
N ARG A 23 -5.41 11.97 20.52
CA ARG A 23 -5.59 11.57 19.12
C ARG A 23 -5.51 10.05 19.09
N VAL A 24 -6.67 9.38 19.17
CA VAL A 24 -6.80 8.00 18.73
C VAL A 24 -6.61 8.05 17.23
N VAL A 25 -5.39 7.80 16.77
CA VAL A 25 -5.17 7.48 15.36
C VAL A 25 -5.83 6.13 15.17
N VAL A 26 -7.02 6.13 14.61
CA VAL A 26 -7.66 4.92 14.13
C VAL A 26 -6.80 4.45 12.96
N GLU A 27 -5.97 3.42 13.21
CA GLU A 27 -5.25 2.70 12.16
C GLU A 27 -6.27 1.90 11.35
N GLY A 28 -6.92 2.56 10.40
CA GLY A 28 -7.84 1.94 9.46
C GLY A 28 -7.11 1.61 8.17
N TYR A 29 -7.00 0.33 7.84
CA TYR A 29 -6.74 -0.09 6.47
C TYR A 29 -8.05 -0.06 5.65
N PRO A 30 -7.97 0.08 4.33
CA PRO A 30 -9.15 0.04 3.46
C PRO A 30 -9.84 -1.32 3.57
N ILE A 31 -10.99 -1.37 4.23
CA ILE A 31 -11.75 -2.61 4.36
C ILE A 31 -12.29 -3.08 3.01
N GLU A 32 -12.49 -2.15 2.08
CA GLU A 32 -12.92 -2.40 0.71
C GLU A 32 -11.90 -3.22 -0.11
N ASP A 33 -10.61 -3.14 0.25
CA ASP A 33 -9.54 -3.89 -0.43
C ASP A 33 -9.17 -5.16 0.35
N LEU A 34 -9.75 -5.40 1.53
CA LEU A 34 -9.41 -6.55 2.37
C LEU A 34 -9.78 -7.87 1.67
N VAL A 35 -8.77 -8.70 1.43
CA VAL A 35 -8.96 -10.06 0.91
C VAL A 35 -9.20 -11.01 2.09
N VAL A 36 -10.47 -11.29 2.38
CA VAL A 36 -10.89 -12.19 3.48
C VAL A 36 -10.33 -13.60 3.30
N SER A 37 -10.41 -14.12 2.07
CA SER A 37 -9.80 -15.41 1.68
C SER A 37 -9.81 -15.55 0.17
N LEU A 38 -8.74 -16.12 -0.40
CA LEU A 38 -8.71 -16.55 -1.79
C LEU A 38 -9.34 -17.95 -1.96
N PRO A 39 -9.92 -18.27 -3.13
CA PRO A 39 -10.40 -19.61 -3.43
C PRO A 39 -9.31 -20.68 -3.24
N GLY A 40 -9.59 -21.71 -2.46
CA GLY A 40 -8.65 -22.79 -2.16
C GLY A 40 -7.43 -22.36 -1.34
N GLN A 41 -7.48 -21.20 -0.66
CA GLN A 41 -6.40 -20.72 0.20
C GLN A 41 -6.31 -21.53 1.51
N PRO A 42 -5.11 -21.96 1.93
CA PRO A 42 -4.90 -22.52 3.26
C PRO A 42 -5.02 -21.43 4.33
N LYS A 43 -5.42 -21.79 5.55
CA LYS A 43 -5.56 -20.84 6.67
C LYS A 43 -4.24 -20.08 6.94
N VAL A 44 -4.32 -18.76 7.02
CA VAL A 44 -3.20 -17.86 7.35
C VAL A 44 -3.61 -16.87 8.44
N LYS A 45 -2.62 -16.19 9.03
CA LYS A 45 -2.83 -15.19 10.09
C LYS A 45 -2.45 -13.77 9.66
N PHE A 46 -1.75 -13.60 8.54
CA PHE A 46 -1.47 -12.29 7.96
C PHE A 46 -2.66 -11.77 7.15
N SER A 47 -2.78 -10.45 7.10
CA SER A 47 -3.77 -9.77 6.27
C SER A 47 -3.29 -9.67 4.83
N GLN A 48 -4.25 -9.58 3.93
CA GLN A 48 -4.04 -9.46 2.50
C GLN A 48 -4.95 -8.35 1.98
N TYR A 49 -4.48 -7.54 1.06
CA TYR A 49 -5.25 -6.49 0.43
C TYR A 49 -5.03 -6.50 -1.08
N ALA A 50 -6.06 -6.25 -1.85
CA ALA A 50 -5.96 -6.14 -3.29
C ALA A 50 -6.94 -5.08 -3.79
N GLY A 51 -6.47 -4.23 -4.70
CA GLY A 51 -7.29 -3.15 -5.22
C GLY A 51 -6.53 -2.26 -6.18
N TYR A 52 -7.07 -1.08 -6.40
CA TYR A 52 -6.57 -0.12 -7.37
C TYR A 52 -6.11 1.17 -6.71
N ILE A 53 -5.09 1.79 -7.32
CA ILE A 53 -4.70 3.17 -7.06
C ILE A 53 -4.82 3.96 -8.35
N ASP A 54 -5.69 4.98 -8.34
CA ASP A 54 -5.92 5.86 -9.48
C ASP A 54 -4.80 6.92 -9.57
N ILE A 55 -3.87 6.71 -10.49
CA ILE A 55 -2.72 7.58 -10.69
C ILE A 55 -3.01 8.74 -11.66
N ASP A 56 -4.02 8.59 -12.52
CA ASP A 56 -4.55 9.66 -13.38
C ASP A 56 -6.06 9.49 -13.59
N VAL A 57 -6.85 10.26 -12.82
CA VAL A 57 -8.32 10.22 -12.89
C VAL A 57 -8.84 10.72 -14.23
N LYS A 58 -8.15 11.67 -14.88
CA LYS A 58 -8.60 12.26 -16.14
C LYS A 58 -8.47 11.27 -17.28
N HIS A 59 -7.35 10.54 -17.33
CA HIS A 59 -7.12 9.51 -18.34
C HIS A 59 -7.75 8.17 -17.96
N GLY A 60 -8.23 8.03 -16.71
CA GLY A 60 -8.76 6.79 -16.17
C GLY A 60 -7.69 5.72 -16.03
N ARG A 61 -6.47 6.11 -15.62
CA ARG A 61 -5.32 5.21 -15.45
C ARG A 61 -5.18 4.80 -13.99
N SER A 62 -5.24 3.48 -13.76
CA SER A 62 -5.24 2.88 -12.44
C SER A 62 -4.34 1.65 -12.40
N LEU A 63 -3.49 1.56 -11.37
CA LEU A 63 -2.62 0.41 -11.17
C LEU A 63 -3.20 -0.53 -10.10
N PHE A 64 -3.27 -1.81 -10.44
CA PHE A 64 -3.66 -2.86 -9.53
C PHE A 64 -2.49 -3.28 -8.64
N TYR A 65 -2.78 -3.50 -7.37
CA TYR A 65 -1.81 -4.03 -6.41
C TYR A 65 -2.37 -5.22 -5.65
N TYR A 66 -1.46 -6.08 -5.21
CA TYR A 66 -1.71 -7.10 -4.21
C TYR A 66 -0.69 -6.92 -3.09
N PHE A 67 -1.18 -6.68 -1.88
CA PHE A 67 -0.39 -6.40 -0.70
C PHE A 67 -0.60 -7.51 0.34
N VAL A 68 0.49 -8.02 0.90
CA VAL A 68 0.49 -9.07 1.89
C VAL A 68 1.31 -8.61 3.09
N GLU A 69 0.67 -8.57 4.25
CA GLU A 69 1.38 -8.26 5.49
C GLU A 69 2.40 -9.36 5.84
N ALA A 70 3.41 -9.00 6.62
CA ALA A 70 4.33 -9.98 7.14
C ALA A 70 3.61 -10.99 8.06
N ASP A 71 3.96 -12.27 7.97
CA ASP A 71 3.34 -13.36 8.75
C ASP A 71 3.56 -13.20 10.27
N HIS A 72 4.61 -12.47 10.67
CA HIS A 72 4.95 -12.24 12.08
C HIS A 72 5.28 -10.76 12.32
N GLN A 73 4.58 -10.15 13.29
CA GLN A 73 4.77 -8.76 13.74
C GLN A 73 4.83 -7.75 12.57
N PRO A 74 3.81 -7.69 11.68
CA PRO A 74 3.85 -6.85 10.47
C PRO A 74 4.16 -5.37 10.76
N HIS A 75 3.68 -4.86 11.90
CA HIS A 75 3.95 -3.52 12.41
C HIS A 75 5.41 -3.25 12.83
N GLN A 76 6.32 -4.23 12.76
CA GLN A 76 7.76 -4.05 13.02
C GLN A 76 8.60 -4.32 11.77
N LYS A 77 7.97 -4.75 10.67
CA LYS A 77 8.66 -5.16 9.45
C LYS A 77 8.70 -4.02 8.42
N PRO A 78 9.71 -4.03 7.53
CA PRO A 78 9.77 -3.07 6.43
C PRO A 78 8.64 -3.30 5.42
N LEU A 79 8.55 -2.39 4.45
CA LEU A 79 7.76 -2.56 3.22
C LEU A 79 8.73 -2.87 2.08
N THR A 80 8.45 -3.95 1.34
CA THR A 80 9.20 -4.35 0.16
C THR A 80 8.28 -4.33 -1.05
N LEU A 81 8.60 -3.48 -2.02
CA LEU A 81 8.01 -3.53 -3.36
C LEU A 81 8.62 -4.68 -4.14
N TRP A 82 7.80 -5.43 -4.87
CA TRP A 82 8.26 -6.34 -5.91
C TRP A 82 7.68 -5.96 -7.28
N LEU A 83 8.56 -5.86 -8.27
CA LEU A 83 8.20 -5.70 -9.69
C LEU A 83 8.82 -6.81 -10.55
N ASN A 84 8.01 -7.52 -11.32
CA ASN A 84 8.52 -8.33 -12.43
C ASN A 84 8.86 -7.44 -13.63
N GLY A 85 9.68 -7.96 -14.53
CA GLY A 85 10.18 -7.24 -15.72
C GLY A 85 9.33 -7.43 -16.97
N GLY A 86 9.95 -7.99 -18.03
CA GLY A 86 9.35 -8.17 -19.34
C GLY A 86 10.07 -7.34 -20.41
N PRO A 87 9.73 -6.05 -20.61
CA PRO A 87 8.69 -5.25 -19.95
C PRO A 87 7.26 -5.79 -20.17
N GLY A 88 6.37 -5.57 -19.21
CA GLY A 88 4.94 -5.92 -19.33
C GLY A 88 4.51 -7.24 -18.67
N CYS A 89 5.39 -7.90 -17.92
CA CYS A 89 5.05 -9.10 -17.16
C CYS A 89 4.37 -8.76 -15.83
N SER A 90 3.40 -9.59 -15.44
CA SER A 90 2.61 -9.41 -14.21
C SER A 90 3.44 -9.71 -12.95
N SER A 91 3.48 -8.75 -12.01
CA SER A 91 4.11 -8.93 -10.70
C SER A 91 3.31 -9.85 -9.78
N ILE A 92 1.99 -9.95 -10.00
CA ILE A 92 1.15 -10.88 -9.26
C ILE A 92 1.34 -12.30 -9.82
N GLY A 93 1.26 -12.47 -11.14
CA GLY A 93 1.43 -13.76 -11.80
C GLY A 93 2.82 -14.35 -11.55
N GLY A 94 3.88 -13.57 -11.80
CA GLY A 94 5.27 -13.95 -11.53
C GLY A 94 5.56 -13.97 -10.03
N GLY A 95 5.79 -12.80 -9.45
CA GLY A 95 6.27 -12.64 -8.09
C GLY A 95 5.37 -13.26 -7.02
N ALA A 96 4.10 -12.84 -7.00
CA ALA A 96 3.22 -13.17 -5.89
C ALA A 96 2.78 -14.65 -5.85
N PHE A 97 2.59 -15.27 -7.01
CA PHE A 97 2.04 -16.63 -7.11
C PHE A 97 2.99 -17.68 -7.71
N THR A 98 4.15 -17.31 -8.27
CA THR A 98 5.10 -18.30 -8.82
C THR A 98 6.51 -18.19 -8.26
N GLU A 99 6.81 -17.18 -7.45
CA GLU A 99 8.15 -16.97 -6.91
C GLU A 99 8.16 -16.84 -5.37
N LEU A 100 7.99 -15.61 -4.85
CA LEU A 100 8.31 -15.26 -3.47
C LEU A 100 7.10 -14.88 -2.61
N GLY A 101 5.92 -14.73 -3.21
CA GLY A 101 4.70 -14.47 -2.47
C GLY A 101 4.25 -15.65 -1.60
N PRO A 102 3.19 -15.46 -0.81
CA PRO A 102 2.81 -16.39 0.26
C PRO A 102 2.29 -17.74 -0.23
N PHE A 103 1.88 -17.84 -1.50
CA PHE A 103 1.21 -19.00 -2.04
C PHE A 103 1.74 -19.37 -3.43
N PHE A 104 1.62 -20.65 -3.75
CA PHE A 104 1.70 -21.14 -5.12
C PHE A 104 0.35 -21.74 -5.51
N PRO A 105 -0.10 -21.59 -6.77
CA PRO A 105 -1.17 -22.39 -7.32
C PRO A 105 -0.85 -23.89 -7.24
N ASN A 106 -1.88 -24.69 -6.99
CA ASN A 106 -1.81 -26.12 -7.22
C ASN A 106 -1.73 -26.40 -8.74
N GLY A 107 -1.19 -27.55 -9.13
CA GLY A 107 -0.97 -27.88 -10.55
C GLY A 107 -2.25 -27.96 -11.39
N ASP A 108 -3.43 -28.07 -10.76
CA ASP A 108 -4.73 -28.05 -11.41
C ASP A 108 -5.37 -26.65 -11.50
N GLY A 109 -4.73 -25.63 -10.92
CA GLY A 109 -5.23 -24.26 -10.86
C GLY A 109 -6.45 -24.05 -9.95
N ARG A 110 -6.86 -25.04 -9.15
CA ARG A 110 -8.11 -25.00 -8.36
C ARG A 110 -7.92 -24.68 -6.88
N GLY A 111 -6.69 -24.48 -6.45
CA GLY A 111 -6.39 -24.07 -5.09
C GLY A 111 -4.96 -23.59 -4.92
N LEU A 112 -4.63 -23.25 -3.68
CA LEU A 112 -3.34 -22.70 -3.31
C LEU A 112 -2.66 -23.58 -2.28
N ARG A 113 -1.33 -23.62 -2.34
CA ARG A 113 -0.46 -24.18 -1.29
C ARG A 113 0.45 -23.09 -0.74
N LYS A 114 0.80 -23.17 0.54
CA LYS A 114 1.72 -22.20 1.15
C LYS A 114 3.11 -22.31 0.53
N ASN A 115 3.74 -21.15 0.32
CA ASN A 115 5.17 -21.06 0.09
C ASN A 115 5.90 -21.00 1.44
N SER A 116 6.57 -22.09 1.83
CA SER A 116 7.32 -22.15 3.09
C SER A 116 8.49 -21.16 3.15
N MET A 117 8.97 -20.70 1.99
CA MET A 117 10.08 -19.77 1.81
C MET A 117 9.63 -18.37 1.39
N SER A 118 8.35 -18.04 1.58
CA SER A 118 7.84 -16.72 1.20
C SER A 118 8.61 -15.58 1.89
N TRP A 119 8.84 -14.51 1.14
CA TRP A 119 9.48 -13.32 1.66
C TRP A 119 8.60 -12.55 2.66
N ASN A 120 7.29 -12.85 2.73
CA ASN A 120 6.42 -12.24 3.73
C ASN A 120 6.73 -12.73 5.17
N ARG A 121 7.66 -13.67 5.32
CA ARG A 121 8.26 -14.01 6.62
C ARG A 121 9.21 -12.93 7.13
N ALA A 122 9.75 -12.10 6.23
CA ALA A 122 10.77 -11.08 6.53
C ALA A 122 10.26 -9.64 6.34
N SER A 123 9.30 -9.40 5.45
CA SER A 123 8.82 -8.07 5.09
C SER A 123 7.32 -8.05 4.81
N ASN A 124 6.70 -6.86 4.81
CA ASN A 124 5.39 -6.68 4.20
C ASN A 124 5.61 -6.54 2.68
N LEU A 125 4.94 -7.36 1.86
CA LEU A 125 5.19 -7.45 0.43
C LEU A 125 4.11 -6.72 -0.37
N LEU A 126 4.52 -5.80 -1.22
CA LEU A 126 3.66 -5.06 -2.14
C LEU A 126 4.02 -5.44 -3.58
N PHE A 127 3.11 -6.14 -4.25
CA PHE A 127 3.21 -6.49 -5.66
C PHE A 127 2.34 -5.51 -6.46
N VAL A 128 2.89 -4.95 -7.54
CA VAL A 128 2.19 -3.97 -8.37
C VAL A 128 2.25 -4.40 -9.83
N GLU A 129 1.10 -4.44 -10.48
CA GLU A 129 1.01 -4.57 -11.94
C GLU A 129 1.39 -3.22 -12.57
N SER A 130 2.57 -3.13 -13.16
CA SER A 130 3.05 -1.88 -13.76
C SER A 130 3.84 -2.17 -15.04
N PRO A 131 3.71 -1.33 -16.08
CA PRO A 131 2.84 -0.14 -16.17
C PRO A 131 1.36 -0.47 -16.45
N ALA A 132 0.52 0.55 -16.70
CA ALA A 132 -0.86 0.35 -17.12
C ALA A 132 -0.94 -0.53 -18.38
N GLY A 133 -1.86 -1.50 -18.38
CA GLY A 133 -1.98 -2.56 -19.40
C GLY A 133 -1.39 -3.90 -18.98
N VAL A 134 -0.60 -3.94 -17.90
CA VAL A 134 -0.08 -5.17 -17.32
C VAL A 134 -1.13 -5.82 -16.41
N GLY A 135 -1.46 -7.08 -16.69
CA GLY A 135 -2.46 -7.89 -15.98
C GLY A 135 -3.77 -7.16 -15.73
N TRP A 136 -3.99 -6.70 -14.49
CA TRP A 136 -5.23 -6.01 -14.11
C TRP A 136 -5.13 -4.49 -14.10
N SER A 137 -3.94 -3.90 -14.26
CA SER A 137 -3.77 -2.45 -14.41
C SER A 137 -4.26 -1.98 -15.77
N TYR A 138 -4.92 -0.82 -15.82
CA TYR A 138 -5.55 -0.34 -17.05
C TYR A 138 -5.48 1.18 -17.20
N SER A 139 -5.76 1.65 -18.41
CA SER A 139 -6.13 3.03 -18.71
C SER A 139 -7.36 3.07 -19.63
N ASN A 140 -8.26 4.02 -19.38
CA ASN A 140 -9.36 4.32 -20.31
C ASN A 140 -8.89 5.11 -21.55
N THR A 141 -7.62 5.53 -21.57
CA THR A 141 -7.01 6.32 -22.66
C THR A 141 -6.00 5.48 -23.42
N ALA A 142 -6.29 5.16 -24.68
CA ALA A 142 -5.48 4.25 -25.49
C ALA A 142 -4.01 4.69 -25.69
N SER A 143 -3.73 5.99 -25.69
CA SER A 143 -2.36 6.50 -25.84
C SER A 143 -1.48 6.24 -24.62
N ASP A 144 -2.06 5.96 -23.44
CA ASP A 144 -1.29 5.67 -22.22
C ASP A 144 -0.55 4.32 -22.29
N TYR A 145 -0.94 3.45 -23.23
CA TYR A 145 -0.25 2.19 -23.48
C TYR A 145 1.04 2.37 -24.30
N ASN A 146 1.34 3.59 -24.77
CA ASN A 146 2.66 3.94 -25.29
C ASN A 146 3.61 4.24 -24.12
N ILE A 147 4.07 3.16 -23.49
CA ILE A 147 4.84 3.17 -22.26
C ILE A 147 6.33 3.38 -22.50
N GLY A 148 7.01 3.95 -21.51
CA GLY A 148 8.47 4.07 -21.49
C GLY A 148 8.99 4.09 -20.05
N ASP A 149 10.30 3.94 -19.92
CA ASP A 149 10.96 3.84 -18.62
C ASP A 149 10.67 5.05 -17.70
N ALA A 150 10.82 6.27 -18.23
CA ALA A 150 10.61 7.49 -17.46
C ALA A 150 9.14 7.69 -17.03
N SER A 151 8.18 7.40 -17.91
CA SER A 151 6.75 7.50 -17.54
C SER A 151 6.37 6.43 -16.52
N THR A 152 6.90 5.21 -16.65
CA THR A 152 6.68 4.11 -15.70
C THR A 152 7.22 4.46 -14.31
N ALA A 153 8.41 5.05 -14.21
CA ALA A 153 8.99 5.48 -12.93
C ALA A 153 8.15 6.60 -12.27
N ASN A 154 7.68 7.58 -13.04
CA ASN A 154 6.83 8.66 -12.54
C ASN A 154 5.46 8.15 -12.08
N ASP A 155 4.82 7.28 -12.86
CA ASP A 155 3.55 6.65 -12.51
C ASP A 155 3.69 5.81 -11.23
N MET A 156 4.80 5.08 -11.05
CA MET A 156 5.09 4.33 -9.82
C MET A 156 5.35 5.24 -8.60
N LEU A 157 6.00 6.39 -8.77
CA LEU A 157 6.14 7.37 -7.69
C LEU A 157 4.76 7.91 -7.25
N LEU A 158 3.89 8.25 -8.21
CA LEU A 158 2.52 8.68 -7.94
C LEU A 158 1.69 7.59 -7.27
N PHE A 159 1.81 6.35 -7.75
CA PHE A 159 1.21 5.17 -7.12
C PHE A 159 1.57 5.11 -5.64
N PHE A 160 2.85 5.23 -5.29
CA PHE A 160 3.29 5.16 -3.90
C PHE A 160 2.75 6.30 -3.03
N LEU A 161 2.78 7.54 -3.52
CA LEU A 161 2.26 8.69 -2.79
C LEU A 161 0.78 8.49 -2.42
N LYS A 162 -0.02 8.01 -3.37
CA LYS A 162 -1.45 7.72 -3.20
C LYS A 162 -1.71 6.44 -2.39
N TRP A 163 -0.94 5.38 -2.62
CA TRP A 163 -1.04 4.14 -1.85
C TRP A 163 -0.80 4.41 -0.36
N TYR A 164 0.17 5.28 -0.04
CA TYR A 164 0.40 5.73 1.33
C TYR A 164 -0.69 6.63 1.91
N GLU A 165 -1.59 7.21 1.12
CA GLU A 165 -2.82 7.84 1.65
C GLU A 165 -3.80 6.75 2.12
N LYS A 166 -3.87 5.64 1.39
CA LYS A 166 -4.71 4.48 1.72
C LYS A 166 -4.13 3.63 2.86
N PHE A 167 -2.81 3.56 2.97
CA PHE A 167 -2.06 2.81 3.98
C PHE A 167 -1.13 3.73 4.80
N PRO A 168 -1.67 4.68 5.58
CA PRO A 168 -0.89 5.75 6.21
C PRO A 168 0.15 5.26 7.22
N THR A 169 -0.08 4.13 7.89
CA THR A 169 0.86 3.52 8.86
C THR A 169 2.18 3.11 8.20
N TYR A 170 2.16 2.82 6.89
CA TYR A 170 3.32 2.39 6.14
C TYR A 170 4.25 3.52 5.71
N ARG A 171 3.80 4.79 5.74
CA ARG A 171 4.65 5.97 5.45
C ARG A 171 5.91 6.03 6.30
N SER A 172 5.81 5.54 7.54
CA SER A 172 6.93 5.60 8.49
C SER A 172 7.89 4.41 8.37
N ARG A 173 7.60 3.43 7.50
CA ARG A 173 8.35 2.18 7.36
C ARG A 173 9.55 2.35 6.46
N GLU A 174 10.56 1.53 6.71
CA GLU A 174 11.67 1.37 5.77
C GLU A 174 11.15 0.76 4.47
N LEU A 175 11.56 1.34 3.34
CA LEU A 175 11.14 0.94 2.01
C LEU A 175 12.33 0.29 1.27
N PHE A 176 12.11 -0.90 0.74
CA PHE A 176 13.01 -1.58 -0.17
C PHE A 176 12.33 -1.75 -1.53
N LEU A 177 13.05 -1.43 -2.59
CA LEU A 177 12.56 -1.60 -3.96
C LEU A 177 13.23 -2.82 -4.57
N THR A 178 12.46 -3.84 -4.92
CA THR A 178 13.02 -5.08 -5.43
C THR A 178 12.32 -5.53 -6.71
N GLY A 179 13.02 -6.25 -7.56
CA GLY A 179 12.42 -6.81 -8.76
C GLY A 179 13.36 -7.70 -9.55
N GLU A 180 12.86 -8.22 -10.67
CA GLU A 180 13.64 -9.09 -11.54
C GLU A 180 13.61 -8.71 -13.03
N SER A 181 14.60 -9.20 -13.77
CA SER A 181 14.67 -9.05 -15.24
C SER A 181 14.69 -7.56 -15.64
N TYR A 182 13.77 -7.12 -16.52
CA TYR A 182 13.64 -5.72 -16.92
C TYR A 182 13.33 -4.77 -15.74
N ALA A 183 12.95 -5.28 -14.57
CA ALA A 183 12.90 -4.46 -13.36
C ALA A 183 14.29 -3.92 -12.95
N GLY A 184 15.39 -4.45 -13.48
CA GLY A 184 16.71 -3.82 -13.42
C GLY A 184 16.76 -2.42 -14.06
N HIS A 185 15.81 -2.10 -14.96
CA HIS A 185 15.55 -0.73 -15.41
C HIS A 185 14.56 -0.01 -14.49
N TYR A 186 13.47 -0.65 -14.08
CA TYR A 186 12.41 -0.02 -13.28
C TYR A 186 12.88 0.42 -11.89
N ILE A 187 13.57 -0.45 -11.17
CA ILE A 187 13.92 -0.25 -9.77
C ILE A 187 14.90 0.91 -9.59
N PRO A 188 16.02 1.02 -10.33
CA PRO A 188 16.92 2.18 -10.19
C PRO A 188 16.27 3.49 -10.61
N GLN A 189 15.40 3.48 -11.64
CA GLN A 189 14.73 4.69 -12.10
C GLN A 189 13.66 5.18 -11.12
N LEU A 190 12.90 4.26 -10.52
CA LEU A 190 11.99 4.58 -9.43
C LEU A 190 12.75 5.07 -8.19
N ALA A 191 13.87 4.44 -7.85
CA ALA A 191 14.73 4.89 -6.75
C ALA A 191 15.20 6.33 -6.97
N ASN A 192 15.64 6.65 -8.20
CA ASN A 192 16.06 8.00 -8.57
C ASN A 192 14.90 9.01 -8.45
N ALA A 193 13.71 8.67 -8.95
CA ALA A 193 12.51 9.51 -8.82
C ALA A 193 12.13 9.77 -7.36
N ILE A 194 12.23 8.75 -6.50
CA ILE A 194 11.99 8.88 -5.04
C ILE A 194 13.03 9.77 -4.37
N LEU A 195 14.31 9.62 -4.71
CA LEU A 195 15.38 10.44 -4.15
C LEU A 195 15.24 11.91 -4.57
N ASP A 196 14.88 12.16 -5.82
CA ASP A 196 14.60 13.50 -6.34
C ASP A 196 13.40 14.14 -5.62
N TYR A 197 12.29 13.39 -5.47
CA TYR A 197 11.15 13.83 -4.65
C TYR A 197 11.57 14.17 -3.22
N ASN A 198 12.38 13.31 -2.58
CA ASN A 198 12.85 13.52 -1.22
C ASN A 198 13.76 14.77 -1.07
N ALA A 199 14.53 15.11 -2.10
CA ALA A 199 15.40 16.27 -2.11
C ALA A 199 14.59 17.58 -2.15
N HIS A 200 13.48 17.59 -2.90
CA HIS A 200 12.63 18.76 -3.09
C HIS A 200 11.45 18.86 -2.11
N SER A 201 11.07 17.74 -1.46
CA SER A 201 9.98 17.73 -0.49
C SER A 201 10.36 18.41 0.83
N THR A 202 9.51 19.34 1.27
CA THR A 202 9.56 19.97 2.60
C THR A 202 8.72 19.23 3.65
N GLY A 203 7.93 18.24 3.22
CA GLY A 203 7.01 17.48 4.06
C GLY A 203 7.43 16.02 4.21
N TYR A 204 6.57 15.12 3.77
CA TYR A 204 6.84 13.68 3.79
C TYR A 204 8.06 13.33 2.94
N LYS A 205 8.89 12.41 3.44
CA LYS A 205 10.01 11.80 2.71
C LYS A 205 9.95 10.29 2.86
N PHE A 206 10.17 9.61 1.75
CA PHE A 206 10.31 8.15 1.71
C PHE A 206 11.55 7.73 2.48
N LYS A 207 11.42 6.68 3.31
CA LYS A 207 12.56 6.04 3.97
C LYS A 207 13.12 4.92 3.10
N LEU A 208 13.58 5.26 1.89
CA LEU A 208 14.24 4.31 0.99
C LEU A 208 15.54 3.80 1.63
N LYS A 209 15.68 2.49 1.78
CA LYS A 209 16.85 1.85 2.43
C LYS A 209 17.70 1.01 1.51
N GLY A 210 17.14 0.51 0.41
CA GLY A 210 17.90 -0.30 -0.52
C GLY A 210 17.12 -0.67 -1.77
N VAL A 211 17.87 -1.17 -2.73
CA VAL A 211 17.38 -1.76 -3.97
C VAL A 211 17.97 -3.16 -4.12
N ALA A 212 17.22 -4.11 -4.73
CA ALA A 212 17.72 -5.44 -5.06
C ALA A 212 17.13 -5.95 -6.37
#